data_AF-A0A260WAL8-F1
#
_entry.id   AF-A0A260WAL8-F1
#
_cell.length_a   1.000
_cell.length_b   1.000
_cell.length_c   1.000
_cell.angle_alpha   90.00
_cell.angle_beta   90.00
_cell.angle_gamma   90.00
#
_symmetry.space_group_name_H-M   'P 1'
#
loop_
_entity.id
_entity.type
_entity.pdbx_description
1 polymer ?
#
loop_
_entity_poly.entity_id
_entity_poly.type
_entity_poly.pdbx_seq_one_letter_code
_entity_poly.pdbx_strand_id
1 'polypeptide(L)'
;MNGSRRLMASAPNNWRVFEAPVSGGPQGARHGTMTVFLAGPATLPSDDDVLEAIAGSVFRMETYGRPALLKLLNNTLATYNLASTARMLALADQLGMPAGTLLDVIGVSTGQSWMGDNIVDVQYDLLLEDVALLRGEVDSLPAGLDDIEASILRARTILGRLDGRS
;
A
#
# COMPACT_ATOMS: atom_id res chain seq x y z
N MET A 1 -13.63 -5.71 -6.70
CA MET A 1 -14.18 -4.64 -7.57
C MET A 1 -15.67 -4.75 -7.80
N ASN A 2 -16.18 -5.94 -8.13
CA ASN A 2 -17.61 -6.14 -8.39
C ASN A 2 -18.49 -5.95 -7.13
N GLY A 3 -17.94 -6.23 -5.95
CA GLY A 3 -18.57 -5.94 -4.66
C GLY A 3 -18.88 -4.45 -4.48
N SER A 4 -17.89 -3.56 -4.66
CA SER A 4 -18.09 -2.10 -4.56
C SER A 4 -19.20 -1.63 -5.49
N ARG A 5 -19.19 -2.05 -6.77
CA ARG A 5 -20.23 -1.67 -7.73
C ARG A 5 -21.63 -2.10 -7.28
N ARG A 6 -21.78 -3.35 -6.81
CA ARG A 6 -23.07 -3.86 -6.34
C ARG A 6 -23.56 -3.11 -5.11
N LEU A 7 -22.68 -2.86 -4.15
CA LEU A 7 -23.01 -2.12 -2.94
C LEU A 7 -23.46 -0.69 -3.26
N MET A 8 -22.69 0.03 -4.07
CA MET A 8 -23.04 1.41 -4.44
C MET A 8 -24.33 1.49 -5.26
N ALA A 9 -24.59 0.50 -6.13
CA ALA A 9 -25.82 0.42 -6.90
C ALA A 9 -27.06 0.07 -6.05
N SER A 10 -26.88 -0.53 -4.86
CA SER A 10 -27.97 -0.84 -3.93
C SER A 10 -28.35 0.30 -2.99
N ALA A 11 -27.61 1.42 -3.03
CA ALA A 11 -27.90 2.55 -2.17
C ALA A 11 -29.27 3.17 -2.48
N PRO A 12 -30.00 3.68 -1.47
CA PRO A 12 -31.24 4.42 -1.70
C PRO A 12 -31.04 5.59 -2.67
N ASN A 13 -32.00 5.84 -3.55
CA ASN A 13 -31.91 6.89 -4.58
C ASN A 13 -31.75 8.31 -4.01
N ASN A 14 -32.09 8.52 -2.74
CA ASN A 14 -31.94 9.81 -2.06
C ASN A 14 -30.58 9.96 -1.35
N TRP A 15 -29.66 9.01 -1.50
CA TRP A 15 -28.32 9.09 -0.94
C TRP A 15 -27.31 9.52 -2.00
N ARG A 16 -26.37 10.40 -1.62
CA ARG A 16 -25.16 10.66 -2.40
C ARG A 16 -24.08 9.75 -1.88
N VAL A 17 -23.61 8.84 -2.71
CA VAL A 17 -22.65 7.82 -2.30
C VAL A 17 -21.33 8.04 -3.02
N PHE A 18 -20.23 7.85 -2.29
CA PHE A 18 -18.89 7.93 -2.83
C PHE A 18 -18.14 6.64 -2.50
N GLU A 19 -17.36 6.15 -3.46
CA GLU A 19 -16.32 5.16 -3.21
C GLU A 19 -15.00 5.91 -3.03
N ALA A 20 -14.41 5.80 -1.84
CA ALA A 20 -13.25 6.60 -1.44
C ALA A 20 -12.16 5.78 -0.72
N PRO A 21 -11.62 4.68 -1.29
CA PRO A 21 -10.47 4.00 -0.70
C PRO A 21 -9.26 4.93 -0.60
N VAL A 22 -8.44 4.72 0.43
CA VAL A 22 -7.32 5.59 0.76
C VAL A 22 -5.97 4.87 0.83
N SER A 23 -4.89 5.64 0.66
CA SER A 23 -3.49 5.22 0.82
C SER A 23 -2.69 6.29 1.58
N GLY A 24 -1.71 5.89 2.39
CA GLY A 24 -0.93 6.82 3.24
C GLY A 24 -0.65 6.34 4.67
N GLY A 25 -1.26 5.22 5.07
CA GLY A 25 -1.03 4.57 6.36
C GLY A 25 -1.46 5.41 7.58
N PRO A 26 -1.16 4.94 8.80
CA PRO A 26 -1.57 5.61 10.03
C PRO A 26 -1.03 7.03 10.18
N GLN A 27 0.18 7.32 9.71
CA GLN A 27 0.73 8.67 9.75
C GLN A 27 0.00 9.62 8.80
N GLY A 28 -0.25 9.19 7.55
CA GLY A 28 -1.00 10.02 6.60
C GLY A 28 -2.40 10.36 7.12
N ALA A 29 -3.06 9.41 7.79
CA ALA A 29 -4.37 9.62 8.38
C ALA A 29 -4.34 10.64 9.53
N ARG A 30 -3.30 10.60 10.38
CA ARG A 30 -3.14 11.55 11.50
C ARG A 30 -2.80 12.96 11.03
N HIS A 31 -2.08 13.10 9.92
CA HIS A 31 -1.63 14.39 9.40
C HIS A 31 -2.56 14.98 8.33
N GLY A 32 -3.67 14.31 7.98
CA GLY A 32 -4.56 14.77 6.92
C GLY A 32 -3.92 14.75 5.53
N THR A 33 -2.95 13.85 5.31
CA THR A 33 -2.19 13.77 4.05
C THR A 33 -2.48 12.49 3.26
N MET A 34 -3.65 11.88 3.47
CA MET A 34 -4.02 10.67 2.75
C MET A 34 -4.17 10.94 1.25
N THR A 35 -3.83 9.94 0.46
CA THR A 35 -4.27 9.88 -0.94
C THR A 35 -5.64 9.23 -0.98
N VAL A 36 -6.62 9.93 -1.54
CA VAL A 36 -7.99 9.44 -1.74
C VAL A 36 -8.20 9.09 -3.21
N PHE A 37 -8.71 7.90 -3.48
CA PHE A 37 -9.19 7.49 -4.80
C PHE A 37 -10.71 7.60 -4.79
N LEU A 38 -11.30 8.51 -5.55
CA LEU A 38 -12.70 8.91 -5.41
C LEU A 38 -13.53 8.61 -6.67
N ALA A 39 -14.63 7.88 -6.54
CA ALA A 39 -15.68 7.81 -7.55
C ALA A 39 -17.04 8.14 -6.93
N GLY A 40 -17.90 8.83 -7.67
CA GLY A 40 -19.22 9.24 -7.19
C GLY A 40 -19.77 10.46 -7.94
N PRO A 41 -20.86 11.07 -7.44
CA PRO A 41 -21.39 12.30 -8.00
C PRO A 41 -20.37 13.46 -7.86
N ALA A 42 -20.65 14.60 -8.50
CA ALA A 42 -19.87 15.81 -8.26
C ALA A 42 -19.91 16.18 -6.76
N THR A 43 -18.78 16.62 -6.21
CA THR A 43 -18.69 17.05 -4.81
C THR A 43 -19.40 18.39 -4.63
N LEU A 44 -19.93 18.59 -3.44
CA LEU A 44 -20.44 19.86 -2.94
C LEU A 44 -19.40 20.48 -2.01
N PRO A 45 -19.49 21.79 -1.68
CA PRO A 45 -18.54 22.45 -0.78
C PRO A 45 -18.34 21.71 0.55
N SER A 46 -19.41 21.14 1.13
CA SER A 46 -19.32 20.36 2.36
C SER A 46 -18.54 19.05 2.21
N ASP A 47 -18.53 18.45 1.03
CA ASP A 47 -17.74 17.24 0.77
C ASP A 47 -16.27 17.62 0.59
N ASP A 48 -16.00 18.76 -0.06
CA ASP A 48 -14.66 19.28 -0.27
C ASP A 48 -14.01 19.67 1.07
N ASP A 49 -14.75 20.28 2.02
CA ASP A 49 -14.27 20.56 3.39
C ASP A 49 -13.74 19.28 4.09
N VAL A 50 -14.46 18.15 3.92
CA VAL A 50 -14.06 16.87 4.50
C VAL A 50 -12.83 16.31 3.79
N LEU A 51 -12.79 16.39 2.46
CA LEU A 51 -11.65 15.92 1.68
C LEU A 51 -10.38 16.73 2.01
N GLU A 52 -10.48 18.05 2.16
CA GLU A 52 -9.37 18.92 2.53
C GLU A 52 -8.84 18.62 3.94
N ALA A 53 -9.69 18.19 4.86
CA ALA A 53 -9.28 17.84 6.22
C ALA A 53 -8.46 16.53 6.30
N ILE A 54 -8.66 15.60 5.35
CA ILE A 54 -8.08 14.25 5.42
C ILE A 54 -7.07 13.94 4.31
N ALA A 55 -7.13 14.65 3.19
CA ALA A 55 -6.43 14.29 1.97
C ALA A 55 -5.35 15.30 1.59
N GLY A 56 -4.15 14.80 1.34
CA GLY A 56 -3.10 15.55 0.64
C GLY A 56 -3.26 15.48 -0.88
N SER A 57 -4.00 14.50 -1.39
CA SER A 57 -4.27 14.32 -2.82
C SER A 57 -5.57 13.56 -3.04
N VAL A 58 -6.36 13.99 -4.04
CA VAL A 58 -7.61 13.34 -4.43
C VAL A 58 -7.57 13.01 -5.92
N PHE A 59 -7.60 11.73 -6.26
CA PHE A 59 -7.71 11.25 -7.64
C PHE A 59 -9.15 10.86 -7.92
N ARG A 60 -9.79 11.50 -8.90
CA ARG A 60 -11.19 11.26 -9.24
C ARG A 60 -11.32 10.30 -10.42
N MET A 61 -12.27 9.36 -10.32
CA MET A 61 -12.58 8.35 -11.32
C MET A 61 -14.06 8.41 -11.68
N GLU A 62 -14.37 8.10 -12.94
CA GLU A 62 -15.74 8.20 -13.45
C GLU A 62 -16.66 7.07 -12.97
N THR A 63 -16.10 5.91 -12.60
CA THR A 63 -16.90 4.70 -12.37
C THR A 63 -16.55 4.04 -11.05
N TYR A 64 -17.59 3.62 -10.32
CA TYR A 64 -17.42 2.73 -9.17
C TYR A 64 -16.66 1.44 -9.55
N GLY A 65 -15.93 0.90 -8.59
CA GLY A 65 -14.98 -0.20 -8.68
C GLY A 65 -13.60 0.21 -9.19
N ARG A 66 -13.44 1.36 -9.87
CA ARG A 66 -12.12 1.85 -10.32
C ARG A 66 -11.24 2.31 -9.16
N PRO A 67 -11.74 3.05 -8.15
CA PRO A 67 -10.94 3.38 -6.98
C PRO A 67 -10.41 2.14 -6.25
N ALA A 68 -11.27 1.14 -6.01
CA ALA A 68 -10.85 -0.12 -5.40
C ALA A 68 -9.76 -0.81 -6.22
N LEU A 69 -9.92 -0.93 -7.55
CA LEU A 69 -8.89 -1.51 -8.40
C LEU A 69 -7.56 -0.76 -8.29
N LEU A 70 -7.59 0.57 -8.31
CA LEU A 70 -6.36 1.38 -8.23
C LEU A 70 -5.65 1.16 -6.90
N LYS A 71 -6.40 1.09 -5.79
CA LYS A 71 -5.83 0.75 -4.48
C LYS A 71 -5.18 -0.63 -4.48
N LEU A 72 -5.88 -1.65 -5.00
CA LEU A 72 -5.35 -3.02 -5.04
C LEU A 72 -4.06 -3.10 -5.88
N LEU A 73 -4.02 -2.42 -7.03
CA LEU A 73 -2.82 -2.34 -7.87
C LEU A 73 -1.66 -1.64 -7.12
N ASN A 74 -1.93 -0.49 -6.49
CA ASN A 74 -0.94 0.25 -5.71
C ASN A 74 -0.38 -0.60 -4.56
N ASN A 75 -1.25 -1.27 -3.80
CA ASN A 75 -0.84 -2.06 -2.64
C ASN A 75 -0.13 -3.36 -3.06
N THR A 76 -0.48 -3.91 -4.22
CA THR A 76 0.28 -5.02 -4.82
C THR A 76 1.68 -4.59 -5.24
N LEU A 77 1.83 -3.41 -5.87
CA LEU A 77 3.16 -2.84 -6.17
C LEU A 77 3.97 -2.58 -4.90
N ALA A 78 3.32 -2.06 -3.86
CA ALA A 78 3.97 -1.84 -2.59
C ALA A 78 4.44 -3.17 -1.96
N THR A 79 3.67 -4.24 -2.11
CA THR A 79 4.07 -5.60 -1.69
C THR A 79 5.29 -6.09 -2.47
N TYR A 80 5.34 -5.88 -3.80
CA TYR A 80 6.54 -6.20 -4.59
C TYR A 80 7.76 -5.45 -4.09
N ASN A 81 7.65 -4.16 -3.82
CA ASN A 81 8.75 -3.34 -3.33
C ASN A 81 9.24 -3.87 -1.97
N LEU A 82 8.33 -4.14 -1.04
CA LEU A 82 8.64 -4.68 0.28
C LEU A 82 9.35 -6.04 0.18
N ALA A 83 8.81 -6.97 -0.60
CA ALA A 83 9.40 -8.29 -0.81
C ALA A 83 10.76 -8.21 -1.49
N SER A 84 10.93 -7.29 -2.46
CA SER A 84 12.19 -7.10 -3.17
C SER A 84 13.27 -6.56 -2.24
N THR A 85 12.96 -5.53 -1.43
CA THR A 85 13.89 -5.03 -0.41
C THR A 85 14.26 -6.13 0.58
N ALA A 86 13.28 -6.88 1.09
CA ALA A 86 13.52 -7.97 2.03
C ALA A 86 14.48 -9.04 1.47
N ARG A 87 14.30 -9.43 0.21
CA ARG A 87 15.18 -10.39 -0.48
C ARG A 87 16.58 -9.82 -0.72
N MET A 88 16.70 -8.54 -1.04
CA MET A 88 18.01 -7.89 -1.19
C MET A 88 18.77 -7.82 0.13
N LEU A 89 18.09 -7.58 1.26
CA LEU A 89 18.71 -7.64 2.58
C LEU A 89 19.22 -9.04 2.92
N ALA A 90 18.44 -10.07 2.60
CA ALA A 90 18.86 -11.46 2.81
C ALA A 90 20.07 -11.85 1.94
N LEU A 91 20.12 -11.37 0.69
CA LEU A 91 21.26 -11.56 -0.19
C LEU A 91 22.50 -10.80 0.30
N ALA A 92 22.33 -9.57 0.75
CA ALA A 92 23.41 -8.75 1.31
C ALA A 92 24.04 -9.40 2.55
N ASP A 93 23.22 -9.92 3.46
CA ASP A 93 23.67 -10.68 4.64
C ASP A 93 24.52 -11.90 4.25
N GLN A 94 24.10 -12.65 3.22
CA GLN A 94 24.88 -13.77 2.68
C GLN A 94 26.22 -13.37 2.07
N LEU A 95 26.30 -12.16 1.52
CA LEU A 95 27.52 -11.60 0.93
C LEU A 95 28.38 -10.83 1.95
N GLY A 96 27.98 -10.79 3.23
CA GLY A 96 28.70 -10.07 4.29
C GLY A 96 28.54 -8.54 4.24
N MET A 97 27.55 -8.03 3.51
CA MET A 97 27.21 -6.61 3.46
C MET A 97 26.26 -6.25 4.61
N PRO A 98 26.60 -5.27 5.49
CA PRO A 98 25.73 -4.87 6.57
C PRO A 98 24.38 -4.34 6.06
N ALA A 99 23.27 -4.86 6.60
CA ALA A 99 21.94 -4.50 6.15
C ALA A 99 21.61 -3.01 6.35
N GLY A 100 22.07 -2.40 7.45
CA GLY A 100 21.94 -0.96 7.69
C GLY A 100 22.61 -0.13 6.61
N THR A 101 23.87 -0.43 6.28
CA THR A 101 24.60 0.25 5.19
C THR A 101 23.90 0.11 3.85
N LEU A 102 23.34 -1.08 3.53
CA LEU A 102 22.57 -1.25 2.31
C LEU A 102 21.32 -0.37 2.29
N LEU A 103 20.56 -0.32 3.39
CA LEU A 103 19.36 0.52 3.48
C LEU A 103 19.70 2.01 3.37
N ASP A 104 20.78 2.47 4.01
CA ASP A 104 21.25 3.85 3.91
C ASP A 104 21.55 4.24 2.45
N VAL A 105 22.23 3.37 1.71
CA VAL A 105 22.53 3.60 0.29
C VAL A 105 21.26 3.54 -0.56
N ILE A 106 20.40 2.55 -0.36
CA ILE A 106 19.14 2.41 -1.11
C ILE A 106 18.27 3.64 -0.91
N GLY A 107 18.12 4.13 0.32
CA GLY A 107 17.21 5.23 0.69
C GLY A 107 17.51 6.57 0.00
N VAL A 108 18.74 6.76 -0.51
CA VAL A 108 19.14 7.97 -1.26
C VAL A 108 19.46 7.70 -2.73
N SER A 109 19.26 6.46 -3.19
CA SER A 109 19.60 6.02 -4.55
C SER A 109 18.34 5.60 -5.32
N THR A 110 18.51 5.25 -6.59
CA THR A 110 17.39 4.86 -7.47
C THR A 110 16.69 3.56 -7.10
N GLY A 111 17.22 2.81 -6.13
CA GLY A 111 16.57 1.63 -5.56
C GLY A 111 15.54 1.96 -4.48
N GLN A 112 15.40 3.23 -4.10
CA GLN A 112 14.53 3.68 -3.01
C GLN A 112 13.06 3.32 -3.29
N SER A 113 12.36 2.92 -2.22
CA SER A 113 10.91 2.90 -2.17
C SER A 113 10.45 3.17 -0.75
N TRP A 114 9.25 3.74 -0.60
CA TRP A 114 8.66 3.97 0.72
C TRP A 114 8.62 2.68 1.57
N MET A 115 8.38 1.53 0.93
CA MET A 115 8.32 0.23 1.59
C MET A 115 9.68 -0.25 2.09
N GLY A 116 10.77 0.11 1.40
CA GLY A 116 12.12 -0.17 1.86
C GLY A 116 12.49 0.67 3.08
N ASP A 117 12.20 1.97 3.03
CA ASP A 117 12.47 2.90 4.14
C ASP A 117 11.68 2.56 5.41
N ASN A 118 10.52 1.90 5.26
CA ASN A 118 9.59 1.58 6.35
C ASN A 118 9.47 0.05 6.61
N ILE A 119 10.43 -0.76 6.14
CA ILE A 119 10.35 -2.24 6.20
C ILE A 119 10.16 -2.80 7.62
N VAL A 120 10.66 -2.08 8.63
CA VAL A 120 10.51 -2.46 10.05
C VAL A 120 9.10 -2.20 10.56
N ASP A 121 8.54 -1.04 10.25
CA ASP A 121 7.30 -0.55 10.88
C ASP A 121 6.04 -0.81 10.06
N VAL A 122 6.17 -1.11 8.76
CA VAL A 122 5.01 -1.31 7.90
C VAL A 122 4.16 -2.51 8.36
N GLN A 123 2.85 -2.29 8.46
CA GLN A 123 1.88 -3.34 8.70
C GLN A 123 1.59 -4.04 7.37
N TYR A 124 2.33 -5.11 7.08
CA TYR A 124 2.24 -5.79 5.79
C TYR A 124 1.01 -6.68 5.64
N ASP A 125 0.35 -7.08 6.74
CA ASP A 125 -0.81 -7.98 6.70
C ASP A 125 -1.95 -7.41 5.83
N LEU A 126 -2.23 -6.12 5.98
CA LEU A 126 -3.24 -5.41 5.17
C LEU A 126 -2.87 -5.37 3.68
N LEU A 127 -1.57 -5.35 3.35
CA LEU A 127 -1.12 -5.43 1.96
C LEU A 127 -1.36 -6.84 1.40
N LEU A 128 -1.14 -7.88 2.21
CA LEU A 128 -1.37 -9.27 1.81
C LEU A 128 -2.86 -9.56 1.58
N GLU A 129 -3.75 -8.98 2.40
CA GLU A 129 -5.20 -9.04 2.17
C GLU A 129 -5.58 -8.42 0.83
N ASP A 130 -5.06 -7.22 0.52
CA ASP A 130 -5.31 -6.56 -0.77
C ASP A 130 -4.73 -7.37 -1.95
N VAL A 131 -3.56 -7.99 -1.80
CA VAL A 131 -3.00 -8.88 -2.81
C VAL A 131 -3.90 -10.09 -3.05
N ALA A 132 -4.43 -10.70 -1.98
CA ALA A 132 -5.35 -11.83 -2.09
C ALA A 132 -6.65 -11.43 -2.81
N LEU A 133 -7.20 -10.25 -2.49
CA LEU A 133 -8.35 -9.69 -3.20
C LEU A 133 -8.07 -9.48 -4.69
N LEU A 134 -6.90 -8.94 -5.04
CA LEU A 134 -6.53 -8.75 -6.45
C LEU A 134 -6.37 -10.08 -7.19
N ARG A 135 -5.70 -11.06 -6.58
CA ARG A 135 -5.55 -12.42 -7.14
C ARG A 135 -6.89 -13.09 -7.43
N GLY A 136 -7.94 -12.78 -6.68
CA GLY A 136 -9.29 -13.26 -6.96
C GLY A 136 -9.98 -12.60 -8.16
N GLU A 137 -9.41 -11.53 -8.71
CA GLU A 137 -10.01 -10.72 -9.79
C GLU A 137 -9.19 -10.74 -11.09
N VAL A 138 -8.00 -11.34 -11.10
CA VAL A 138 -7.10 -11.44 -12.26
C VAL A 138 -6.63 -12.87 -12.48
N ASP A 139 -6.36 -13.25 -13.72
CA ASP A 139 -5.88 -14.59 -14.05
C ASP A 139 -4.48 -14.87 -13.46
N SER A 140 -3.61 -13.86 -13.47
CA SER A 140 -2.27 -13.94 -12.90
C SER A 140 -1.73 -12.57 -12.52
N LEU A 141 -0.81 -12.57 -11.55
CA LEU A 141 -0.03 -11.39 -11.22
C LEU A 141 1.20 -11.28 -12.14
N PRO A 142 1.71 -10.05 -12.39
CA PRO A 142 2.88 -9.86 -13.26
C PRO A 142 4.17 -10.55 -12.79
N ALA A 143 4.32 -10.78 -11.49
CA ALA A 143 5.49 -11.45 -10.92
C ALA A 143 5.10 -12.30 -9.69
N GLY A 144 5.94 -13.29 -9.37
CA GLY A 144 5.76 -14.15 -8.21
C GLY A 144 5.83 -13.38 -6.90
N LEU A 145 4.85 -13.65 -6.03
CA LEU A 145 4.74 -13.12 -4.67
C LEU A 145 4.76 -14.27 -3.67
N ASP A 146 5.63 -15.25 -3.90
CA ASP A 146 5.79 -16.43 -3.07
C ASP A 146 6.72 -16.12 -1.89
N ASP A 147 6.48 -16.76 -0.74
CA ASP A 147 7.30 -16.61 0.48
C ASP A 147 7.51 -15.15 0.95
N ILE A 148 6.56 -14.25 0.66
CA ILE A 148 6.67 -12.83 1.05
C ILE A 148 6.87 -12.70 2.56
N GLU A 149 5.98 -13.32 3.34
CA GLU A 149 5.99 -13.22 4.79
C GLU A 149 7.31 -13.73 5.37
N ALA A 150 7.77 -14.90 4.93
CA ALA A 150 9.06 -15.45 5.31
C ALA A 150 10.22 -14.52 4.96
N SER A 151 10.17 -13.88 3.78
CA SER A 151 11.17 -12.90 3.35
C SER A 151 11.20 -11.68 4.27
N ILE A 152 10.03 -11.12 4.61
CA ILE A 152 9.90 -9.94 5.49
C ILE A 152 10.40 -10.27 6.90
N LEU A 153 9.96 -11.40 7.48
CA LEU A 153 10.37 -11.82 8.82
C LEU A 153 11.88 -12.08 8.90
N ARG A 154 12.47 -12.68 7.86
CA ARG A 154 13.92 -12.85 7.77
C ARG A 154 14.63 -11.50 7.70
N ALA A 155 14.16 -10.56 6.87
CA ALA A 155 14.74 -9.22 6.79
C ALA A 155 14.68 -8.48 8.13
N ARG A 156 13.54 -8.53 8.83
CA ARG A 156 13.39 -7.95 10.17
C ARG A 156 14.32 -8.58 11.20
N THR A 157 14.54 -9.90 11.12
CA THR A 157 15.51 -10.60 11.97
C THR A 157 16.94 -10.12 11.70
N ILE A 158 17.33 -9.97 10.44
CA ILE A 158 18.65 -9.45 10.05
C ILE A 158 18.85 -8.03 10.59
N LEU A 159 17.85 -7.17 10.46
CA LEU A 159 17.90 -5.81 10.99
C LEU A 159 17.94 -5.78 12.53
N GLY A 160 17.16 -6.62 13.21
CA GLY A 160 17.16 -6.70 14.67
C GLY A 160 18.50 -7.14 15.27
N ARG A 161 19.30 -7.92 14.54
CA ARG A 161 20.69 -8.27 14.95
C ARG A 161 21.62 -7.06 15.01
N LEU A 162 21.35 -6.01 14.22
CA LEU A 162 22.16 -4.79 14.20
C LEU A 162 21.91 -3.90 15.43
N ASP A 163 20.71 -3.96 16.01
CA ASP A 163 20.30 -3.14 17.16
C ASP A 163 20.71 -3.74 18.52
N GLY A 164 21.43 -4.87 18.54
CA GLY A 164 21.92 -5.50 19.77
C GLY A 164 20.82 -6.11 20.66
N ARG A 165 19.61 -6.32 20.13
CA ARG A 165 18.51 -7.00 20.83
C ARG A 165 18.48 -8.47 20.42
N SER A 166 19.35 -9.27 21.04
CA SER A 166 19.23 -10.73 21.08
C SER A 166 18.43 -11.17 22.31
#